data_AF-A0A8T3UEP1-F1
#
_entry.id   AF-A0A8T3UEP1-F1
#
_cell.length_a   1.000
_cell.length_b   1.000
_cell.length_c   1.000
_cell.angle_alpha   90.00
_cell.angle_beta   90.00
_cell.angle_gamma   90.00
#
_symmetry.space_group_name_H-M   'P 1'
#
loop_
_entity.id
_entity.type
_entity.pdbx_description
1 polymer ?
#
loop_
_entity_poly.entity_id
_entity_poly.type
_entity_poly.pdbx_seq_one_letter_code
_entity_poly.pdbx_strand_id
1 'polypeptide(L)'
;MRRNAMIIALAMSLLCACGPAKEENGSYKGRFIVVGKDENFNTNLDQYILYDPETMVMYIFVKSYKSGGLSVIYNSDGTPKVYSPE
;
A
#
# COMPACT_ATOMS: atom_id res chain seq x y z
N MET A 1 35.95 18.97 3.22
CA MET A 1 35.40 18.45 1.95
C MET A 1 34.36 17.35 2.11
N ARG A 2 34.53 16.35 3.01
CA ARG A 2 33.58 15.23 3.18
C ARG A 2 32.19 15.60 3.76
N ARG A 3 32.13 16.56 4.69
CA ARG A 3 30.86 17.01 5.31
C ARG A 3 29.94 17.75 4.35
N ASN A 4 30.52 18.55 3.44
CA ASN A 4 29.74 19.30 2.44
C ASN A 4 29.21 18.36 1.34
N ALA A 5 29.96 17.30 0.99
CA ALA A 5 29.53 16.30 0.02
C ALA A 5 28.30 15.49 0.48
N MET A 6 28.20 15.18 1.78
CA MET A 6 27.02 14.47 2.31
C MET A 6 25.74 15.30 2.30
N ILE A 7 25.84 16.60 2.59
CA ILE A 7 24.68 17.50 2.57
C ILE A 7 24.13 17.66 1.14
N ILE A 8 25.03 17.73 0.15
CA ILE A 8 24.64 17.84 -1.27
C ILE A 8 23.98 16.53 -1.75
N ALA A 9 24.47 15.37 -1.33
CA ALA A 9 23.87 14.08 -1.67
C ALA A 9 22.45 13.91 -1.10
N LEU A 10 22.22 14.32 0.15
CA LEU A 10 20.91 14.24 0.81
C LEU A 10 19.87 15.19 0.16
N ALA A 11 20.31 16.35 -0.32
CA ALA A 11 19.44 17.31 -1.02
C ALA A 11 19.05 16.83 -2.43
N MET A 12 19.94 16.13 -3.14
CA MET A 12 19.65 15.59 -4.48
C MET A 12 18.69 14.41 -4.46
N SER A 13 18.64 13.61 -3.38
CA SER A 13 17.65 12.53 -3.23
C SER A 13 16.20 13.01 -3.02
N LEU A 14 15.99 14.26 -2.62
CA LEU A 14 14.66 14.80 -2.30
C LEU A 14 13.92 15.40 -3.51
N LEU A 15 14.58 15.56 -4.66
CA LEU A 15 14.05 16.30 -5.81
C LEU A 15 13.43 15.41 -6.92
N CYS A 16 13.45 14.08 -6.79
CA CYS A 16 13.02 13.18 -7.87
C CYS A 16 11.57 12.67 -7.80
N ALA A 17 10.70 13.18 -6.92
CA ALA A 17 9.38 12.57 -6.69
C ALA A 17 8.14 13.32 -7.23
N CYS A 18 8.27 14.45 -7.94
CA CYS A 18 7.12 15.20 -8.47
C CYS A 18 7.03 15.12 -10.00
N GLY A 19 6.63 13.96 -10.53
CA GLY A 19 6.03 13.87 -11.86
C GLY A 19 4.51 14.04 -11.76
N PRO A 20 3.82 14.60 -12.77
CA PRO A 20 2.36 14.62 -12.79
C PRO A 20 1.84 13.18 -12.74
N ALA A 21 0.94 12.90 -11.80
CA ALA A 21 0.25 11.62 -11.73
C ALA A 21 -0.55 11.44 -13.01
N LYS A 22 -0.20 10.47 -13.84
CA LYS A 22 -1.02 10.08 -14.98
C LYS A 22 -2.26 9.40 -14.40
N GLU A 23 -3.43 10.00 -14.61
CA GLU A 23 -4.71 9.32 -14.36
C GLU A 23 -4.87 8.21 -15.39
N GLU A 24 -4.47 7.01 -14.98
CA GLU A 24 -4.72 5.78 -15.72
C GLU A 24 -6.16 5.34 -15.45
N ASN A 25 -7.06 5.67 -16.37
CA ASN A 25 -8.43 5.13 -16.44
C ASN A 25 -8.40 3.66 -16.91
N GLY A 26 -7.72 2.80 -16.15
CA GLY A 26 -7.72 1.36 -16.31
C GLY A 26 -8.73 0.71 -15.37
N SER A 27 -9.58 -0.17 -15.90
CA SER A 27 -10.30 -1.13 -15.05
C SER A 27 -9.28 -2.17 -14.56
N TYR A 28 -8.68 -1.92 -13.40
CA TYR A 28 -7.76 -2.86 -12.78
C TYR A 28 -8.54 -4.10 -12.34
N LYS A 29 -8.46 -5.18 -13.12
CA LYS A 29 -8.74 -6.53 -12.59
C LYS A 29 -7.59 -6.87 -11.64
N GLY A 30 -7.72 -6.44 -10.38
CA GLY A 30 -6.74 -6.69 -9.33
C GLY A 30 -6.50 -8.19 -9.14
N ARG A 31 -5.24 -8.55 -8.83
CA ARG A 31 -4.83 -9.94 -8.56
C ARG A 31 -5.25 -10.42 -7.16
N PHE A 32 -5.42 -9.48 -6.23
CA PHE A 32 -5.75 -9.76 -4.84
C PHE A 32 -7.18 -10.30 -4.69
N ILE A 33 -7.34 -11.26 -3.79
CA ILE A 33 -8.65 -11.80 -3.41
C ILE A 33 -9.11 -11.10 -2.15
N VAL A 34 -10.34 -10.55 -2.17
CA VAL A 34 -10.97 -9.91 -1.02
C VAL A 34 -11.52 -10.98 -0.08
N VAL A 35 -11.13 -10.94 1.19
CA VAL A 35 -11.62 -11.84 2.24
C VAL A 35 -12.46 -11.13 3.29
N GLY A 36 -12.34 -9.81 3.39
CA GLY A 36 -13.16 -9.00 4.28
C GLY A 36 -13.35 -7.60 3.72
N LYS A 37 -14.52 -7.01 4.00
CA LYS A 37 -14.83 -5.63 3.66
C LYS A 37 -15.62 -4.99 4.81
N ASP A 38 -15.24 -3.78 5.18
CA ASP A 38 -16.01 -2.88 6.04
C ASP A 38 -16.29 -1.59 5.27
N GLU A 39 -17.52 -1.45 4.79
CA GLU A 39 -17.97 -0.33 3.93
C GLU A 39 -18.24 0.97 4.70
N ASN A 40 -18.10 0.95 6.04
CA ASN A 40 -18.30 2.13 6.89
C ASN A 40 -17.23 2.22 7.98
N PHE A 41 -16.01 1.79 7.68
CA PHE A 41 -14.88 1.92 8.60
C PHE A 41 -14.72 3.37 9.10
N ASN A 42 -15.02 4.36 8.24
CA ASN A 42 -15.24 5.76 8.62
C ASN A 42 -16.16 6.44 7.58
N THR A 43 -16.67 7.65 7.86
CA THR A 43 -17.68 8.41 7.08
C THR A 43 -17.43 8.48 5.56
N ASN A 44 -16.21 8.24 5.09
CA ASN A 44 -15.88 8.16 3.66
C ASN A 44 -14.74 7.15 3.36
N LEU A 45 -14.55 6.15 4.22
CA LEU A 45 -13.48 5.17 4.07
C LEU A 45 -14.05 3.75 4.05
N ASP A 46 -13.74 3.03 2.98
CA ASP A 46 -13.89 1.59 2.91
C ASP A 46 -12.59 0.93 3.36
N GLN A 47 -12.67 -0.10 4.19
CA GLN A 47 -11.54 -0.96 4.53
C GLN A 47 -11.73 -2.34 3.93
N TYR A 48 -10.67 -2.89 3.36
CA TYR A 48 -10.64 -4.23 2.79
C TYR A 48 -9.51 -5.03 3.39
N ILE A 49 -9.77 -6.29 3.67
CA ILE A 49 -8.75 -7.31 3.93
C ILE A 49 -8.63 -8.17 2.67
N LEU A 50 -7.41 -8.28 2.19
CA LEU A 50 -7.06 -8.89 0.92
C LEU A 50 -5.98 -9.96 1.15
N TYR A 51 -5.82 -10.90 0.23
CA TYR A 51 -4.58 -11.68 0.11
C TYR A 51 -4.12 -11.83 -1.33
N ASP A 52 -2.82 -12.00 -1.53
CA ASP A 52 -2.24 -12.39 -2.81
C ASP A 52 -2.36 -13.92 -2.98
N PRO A 53 -3.06 -14.45 -4.00
CA PRO A 53 -3.22 -15.88 -4.18
C PRO A 53 -1.92 -16.65 -4.46
N GLU A 54 -0.84 -15.99 -4.89
CA GLU A 54 0.45 -16.65 -5.14
C GLU A 54 1.23 -16.88 -3.84
N THR A 55 1.26 -15.87 -2.95
CA THR A 55 2.07 -15.90 -1.73
C THR A 55 1.26 -16.14 -0.45
N MET A 56 -0.07 -16.07 -0.55
CA MET A 56 -1.02 -16.03 0.55
C MET A 56 -0.84 -14.83 1.51
N VAL A 57 0.08 -13.89 1.26
CA VAL A 57 0.30 -12.75 2.15
C VAL A 57 -0.94 -11.86 2.20
N MET A 58 -1.34 -11.49 3.41
CA MET A 58 -2.50 -10.65 3.66
C MET A 58 -2.14 -9.17 3.69
N TYR A 59 -3.06 -8.36 3.18
CA TYR A 59 -2.95 -6.91 3.11
C TYR A 59 -4.21 -6.24 3.64
N ILE A 60 -4.03 -5.05 4.19
CA ILE A 60 -5.11 -4.09 4.43
C ILE A 60 -5.07 -3.04 3.33
N PHE A 61 -6.21 -2.81 2.70
CA PHE A 61 -6.40 -1.70 1.77
C PHE A 61 -7.46 -0.76 2.32
N VAL A 62 -7.12 0.51 2.50
CA VAL A 62 -8.08 1.54 2.86
C VAL A 62 -8.29 2.42 1.64
N LYS A 63 -9.55 2.55 1.22
CA LYS A 63 -9.97 3.34 0.08
C LYS A 63 -10.77 4.56 0.57
N SER A 64 -10.40 5.73 0.07
CA SER A 64 -11.23 6.93 0.10
C SER A 64 -11.78 7.22 -1.30
N TYR A 65 -12.60 8.26 -1.42
CA TYR A 65 -13.18 8.68 -2.71
C TYR A 65 -12.14 8.90 -3.84
N LYS A 66 -10.94 9.42 -3.53
CA LYS A 66 -9.89 9.73 -4.55
C LYS A 66 -8.52 9.18 -4.21
N SER A 67 -8.37 8.42 -3.14
CA SER A 67 -7.08 7.89 -2.72
C SER A 67 -7.24 6.51 -2.10
N GLY A 68 -6.13 5.82 -1.94
CA GLY A 68 -6.09 4.60 -1.16
C GLY A 68 -4.66 4.25 -0.77
N GLY A 69 -4.54 3.37 0.21
CA GLY A 69 -3.25 2.88 0.68
C GLY A 69 -3.33 1.38 0.95
N LEU A 70 -2.30 0.67 0.51
CA LEU A 70 -2.11 -0.76 0.77
C LEU A 70 -1.00 -0.93 1.81
N SER A 71 -1.19 -1.80 2.79
CA SER A 71 -0.16 -2.20 3.75
C SER A 71 -0.21 -3.70 4.00
N VAL A 72 0.95 -4.31 4.27
CA VAL A 72 1.06 -5.72 4.67
C VAL A 72 0.53 -5.85 6.10
N ILE A 73 -0.24 -6.90 6.37
CA ILE A 73 -0.63 -7.25 7.73
C ILE A 73 0.48 -8.12 8.33
N TYR A 74 0.98 -7.76 9.50
CA TYR A 74 2.03 -8.50 10.19
C TYR A 74 1.49 -9.26 11.40
N ASN A 75 2.11 -10.40 11.70
CA ASN A 75 2.00 -11.06 12.99
C ASN A 75 2.76 -10.26 14.06
N SER A 76 2.57 -10.60 15.34
CA SER A 76 3.26 -9.96 16.45
C SER A 76 4.78 -10.13 16.43
N ASP A 77 5.29 -11.13 15.73
CA ASP A 77 6.72 -11.39 15.54
C ASP A 77 7.33 -10.62 14.35
N GLY A 78 6.53 -9.83 13.63
CA GLY A 78 6.96 -9.05 12.48
C GLY A 78 7.01 -9.83 11.17
N THR A 79 6.61 -11.10 11.14
CA THR A 79 6.44 -11.84 9.88
C THR A 79 5.14 -11.43 9.19
N PRO A 80 5.06 -11.44 7.84
CA PRO A 80 3.81 -11.22 7.14
C PRO A 80 2.76 -12.26 7.54
N LYS A 81 1.53 -11.80 7.80
CA LYS A 81 0.39 -12.68 8.04
C LYS A 81 -0.02 -13.32 6.72
N VAL A 82 -0.19 -14.64 6.72
CA VAL A 82 -0.65 -15.41 5.56
C VAL A 82 -2.09 -15.85 5.75
N TYR A 83 -2.86 -15.81 4.67
CA TYR A 83 -4.21 -16.33 4.63
C TYR A 83 -4.16 -17.86 4.70
N SER A 84 -4.95 -18.43 5.61
CA SER A 84 -5.13 -19.87 5.76
C SER A 84 -6.64 -20.13 5.72
N PRO A 85 -7.20 -20.58 4.60
CA PRO A 85 -8.55 -21.12 4.61
C PRO A 85 -8.56 -22.36 5.50
N GLU A 86 -9.52 -22.45 6.42
CA GLU A 86 -9.79 -23.70 7.16
C GLU A 86 -10.26 -24.82 6.21
#